data_AF-A0A832TC65-F1
#
_entry.id   AF-A0A832TC65-F1
#
_cell.length_a   1.000
_cell.length_b   1.000
_cell.length_c   1.000
_cell.angle_alpha   90.00
_cell.angle_beta   90.00
_cell.angle_gamma   90.00
#
_symmetry.space_group_name_H-M   'P 1'
#
loop_
_entity.id
_entity.type
_entity.pdbx_description
1 polymer ?
#
loop_
_entity_poly.entity_id
_entity_poly.type
_entity_poly.pdbx_seq_one_letter_code
_entity_poly.pdbx_strand_id
1 'polypeptide(L)'
;MRRMLVTYMTLGYPNLESFYQFIEKSVELGTDILEIGLPPKYAKYDGPVIRKSYKAVTSWLKDYITPLKEVRKKVNIPIIILTYLEDYLSNLDNFLTTLHEIGIDGVLFPDLLIDFIDEYEEYVSKIKGKGVKAVLFTGPSLPDNLIIKASRISDIFLYYGVRPTTGIIIPVSVDSLITRVRNLVQNKLVVGFGLNDFNDLRKALSAGADGVAIGTAFIEEIEKNGIQSALHLVKTIRGILDEYS
;
A
#
# COMPACT_ATOMS: atom_id res chain seq x y z
N MET A 1 14.70 7.73 14.01
CA MET A 1 13.44 8.25 13.43
C MET A 1 12.46 7.08 13.39
N ARG A 2 11.23 7.27 13.90
CA ARG A 2 10.22 6.19 13.94
C ARG A 2 9.97 5.59 12.55
N ARG A 3 10.12 4.27 12.44
CA ARG A 3 9.86 3.52 11.20
C ARG A 3 8.36 3.46 10.92
N MET A 4 7.98 3.60 9.65
CA MET A 4 6.57 3.66 9.23
C MET A 4 5.96 2.26 9.09
N LEU A 5 4.80 2.05 9.70
CA LEU A 5 3.94 0.89 9.41
C LEU A 5 2.82 1.31 8.45
N VAL A 6 2.86 0.80 7.23
CA VAL A 6 1.78 0.94 6.25
C VAL A 6 0.93 -0.33 6.29
N THR A 7 -0.34 -0.19 6.67
CA THR A 7 -1.27 -1.32 6.79
C THR A 7 -2.20 -1.32 5.60
N TYR A 8 -2.14 -2.38 4.79
CA TYR A 8 -3.05 -2.60 3.68
C TYR A 8 -4.29 -3.39 4.13
N MET A 9 -5.46 -2.98 3.64
CA MET A 9 -6.67 -3.79 3.67
C MET A 9 -7.52 -3.57 2.42
N THR A 10 -8.13 -4.64 1.91
CA THR A 10 -9.12 -4.54 0.83
C THR A 10 -10.38 -3.85 1.36
N LEU A 11 -10.89 -2.86 0.63
CA LEU A 11 -12.08 -2.11 1.02
C LEU A 11 -13.26 -3.05 1.29
N GLY A 12 -13.77 -3.02 2.52
CA GLY A 12 -14.92 -3.80 2.97
C GLY A 12 -14.63 -5.27 3.29
N TYR A 13 -13.39 -5.76 3.17
CA TYR A 13 -13.09 -7.15 3.50
C TYR A 13 -13.02 -7.37 5.03
N PRO A 14 -13.55 -8.49 5.55
CA PRO A 14 -14.41 -9.49 4.89
C PRO A 14 -15.89 -9.07 4.83
N ASN A 15 -16.28 -8.10 5.66
CA ASN A 15 -17.55 -7.38 5.66
C ASN A 15 -17.29 -5.97 6.21
N LEU A 16 -18.21 -5.02 6.01
CA LEU A 16 -18.00 -3.62 6.41
C LEU A 16 -17.76 -3.43 7.91
N GLU A 17 -18.46 -4.15 8.77
CA GLU A 17 -18.31 -4.04 10.23
C GLU A 17 -16.90 -4.44 10.68
N SER A 18 -16.46 -5.63 10.24
CA SER A 18 -15.12 -6.14 10.51
C SER A 18 -14.03 -5.28 9.88
N PHE A 19 -14.25 -4.78 8.67
CA PHE A 19 -13.35 -3.85 7.99
C PHE A 19 -13.14 -2.58 8.81
N TYR A 20 -14.22 -1.91 9.23
CA TYR A 20 -14.11 -0.69 10.04
C TYR A 20 -13.44 -0.96 11.39
N GLN A 21 -13.79 -2.08 12.05
CA GLN A 21 -13.16 -2.47 13.30
C GLN A 21 -11.65 -2.66 13.14
N PHE A 22 -11.22 -3.38 12.10
CA PHE A 22 -9.79 -3.60 11.84
C PHE A 22 -9.07 -2.29 11.56
N ILE A 23 -9.62 -1.44 10.69
CA ILE A 23 -9.01 -0.16 10.33
C ILE A 23 -8.80 0.70 11.58
N GLU A 24 -9.87 0.97 12.34
CA GLU A 24 -9.85 1.82 13.53
C GLU A 24 -8.85 1.29 14.58
N LYS A 25 -8.92 -0.01 14.90
CA LYS A 25 -8.04 -0.62 15.90
C LYS A 25 -6.60 -0.76 15.42
N SER A 26 -6.35 -0.95 14.13
CA SER A 26 -4.97 -0.98 13.61
C SER A 26 -4.25 0.35 13.82
N VAL A 27 -4.97 1.47 13.70
CA VAL A 27 -4.42 2.82 13.97
C VAL A 27 -4.07 2.98 15.44
N GLU A 28 -4.96 2.58 16.35
CA GLU A 28 -4.67 2.58 17.79
C GLU A 28 -3.44 1.74 18.14
N LEU A 29 -3.17 0.68 17.38
CA LEU A 29 -2.05 -0.25 17.59
C LEU A 29 -0.76 0.14 16.87
N GLY A 30 -0.74 1.27 16.14
CA GLY A 30 0.48 1.86 15.61
C GLY A 30 0.66 1.79 14.09
N THR A 31 -0.40 1.52 13.33
CA THR A 31 -0.43 1.86 11.89
C THR A 31 -0.18 3.36 11.72
N ASP A 32 0.82 3.72 10.91
CA ASP A 32 1.14 5.13 10.61
C ASP A 32 0.44 5.62 9.34
N ILE A 33 0.19 4.71 8.38
CA ILE A 33 -0.53 5.00 7.12
C ILE A 33 -1.44 3.82 6.77
N LEU A 34 -2.65 4.13 6.32
CA LEU A 34 -3.56 3.14 5.75
C LEU A 34 -3.44 3.10 4.24
N GLU A 35 -3.33 1.90 3.70
CA GLU A 35 -3.46 1.62 2.27
C GLU A 35 -4.76 0.85 2.06
N ILE A 36 -5.70 1.39 1.29
CA ILE A 36 -7.01 0.77 1.07
C ILE A 36 -7.11 0.35 -0.38
N GLY A 37 -7.20 -0.96 -0.60
CA GLY A 37 -7.33 -1.55 -1.94
C GLY A 37 -8.77 -1.45 -2.45
N LEU A 38 -8.98 -0.74 -3.55
CA LEU A 38 -10.24 -0.80 -4.30
C LEU A 38 -10.24 -2.02 -5.21
N PRO A 39 -11.31 -2.84 -5.23
CA PRO A 39 -11.39 -3.97 -6.15
C PRO A 39 -11.29 -3.51 -7.61
N PRO A 40 -10.24 -3.92 -8.35
CA PRO A 40 -10.05 -3.52 -9.73
C PRO A 40 -10.85 -4.42 -10.68
N LYS A 41 -10.97 -4.02 -11.95
CA LYS A 41 -11.46 -4.91 -13.02
C LYS A 41 -10.49 -6.06 -13.26
N TYR A 42 -9.18 -5.77 -13.23
CA TYR A 42 -8.13 -6.76 -13.40
C TYR A 42 -6.95 -6.53 -12.45
N ALA A 43 -6.79 -7.42 -11.48
CA ALA A 43 -5.76 -7.33 -10.45
C ALA A 43 -4.40 -7.89 -10.94
N LYS A 44 -3.72 -7.16 -11.84
CA LYS A 44 -2.52 -7.61 -12.58
C LYS A 44 -1.40 -8.12 -11.68
N TYR A 45 -1.02 -7.32 -10.68
CA TYR A 45 0.18 -7.57 -9.85
C TYR A 45 -0.16 -8.07 -8.44
N ASP A 46 -1.44 -8.30 -8.17
CA ASP A 46 -1.91 -8.84 -6.91
C ASP A 46 -1.81 -10.36 -6.85
N GLY A 47 -1.41 -10.86 -5.70
CA GLY A 47 -1.35 -12.28 -5.37
C GLY A 47 -2.70 -12.95 -5.20
N PRO A 48 -2.71 -14.28 -5.06
CA PRO A 48 -3.93 -15.06 -4.90
C PRO A 48 -4.76 -14.64 -3.68
N VAL A 49 -4.11 -14.29 -2.56
CA VAL A 49 -4.80 -13.83 -1.34
C VAL A 49 -5.55 -12.52 -1.56
N ILE A 50 -4.89 -11.52 -2.14
CA ILE A 50 -5.49 -10.22 -2.41
C ILE A 50 -6.59 -10.33 -3.49
N ARG A 51 -6.36 -11.14 -4.52
CA ARG A 51 -7.40 -11.47 -5.52
C ARG A 51 -8.63 -12.12 -4.88
N LYS A 52 -8.43 -12.98 -3.87
CA LYS A 52 -9.52 -13.63 -3.14
C LYS A 52 -10.27 -12.64 -2.25
N SER A 53 -9.60 -11.72 -1.57
CA SER A 53 -10.28 -10.67 -0.79
C SER A 53 -11.10 -9.73 -1.68
N TYR A 54 -10.60 -9.36 -2.87
CA TYR A 54 -11.40 -8.62 -3.84
C TYR A 54 -12.66 -9.40 -4.25
N LYS A 55 -12.52 -10.68 -4.63
CA LYS A 55 -13.69 -11.52 -4.99
C LYS A 55 -14.72 -11.61 -3.87
N ALA A 56 -14.29 -11.66 -2.61
CA ALA A 56 -15.18 -11.74 -1.46
C ALA A 56 -16.04 -10.49 -1.25
N VAL A 57 -15.60 -9.32 -1.73
CA VAL A 57 -16.33 -8.05 -1.58
C VAL A 57 -17.10 -7.64 -2.84
N THR A 58 -16.64 -8.05 -4.03
CA THR A 58 -17.21 -7.62 -5.32
C THR A 58 -18.69 -7.95 -5.53
N SER A 59 -19.25 -8.94 -4.83
CA SER A 59 -20.65 -9.33 -4.98
C SER A 59 -21.64 -8.39 -4.27
N TRP A 60 -21.16 -7.59 -3.30
CA TRP A 60 -22.03 -6.78 -2.45
C TRP A 60 -21.56 -5.33 -2.24
N LEU A 61 -20.27 -5.02 -2.46
CA LEU A 61 -19.74 -3.66 -2.38
C LEU A 61 -20.16 -2.87 -3.64
N LYS A 62 -21.12 -1.96 -3.48
CA LYS A 62 -21.73 -1.21 -4.59
C LYS A 62 -20.99 0.06 -4.97
N ASP A 63 -20.34 0.69 -4.00
CA ASP A 63 -19.58 1.92 -4.18
C ASP A 63 -18.42 2.00 -3.18
N TYR A 64 -17.40 2.79 -3.52
CA TYR A 64 -16.27 3.05 -2.62
C TYR A 64 -16.44 4.33 -1.81
N ILE A 65 -17.32 5.25 -2.21
CA ILE A 65 -17.43 6.58 -1.61
C ILE A 65 -17.96 6.49 -0.17
N THR A 66 -19.06 5.77 0.03
CA THR A 66 -19.72 5.62 1.32
C THR A 66 -18.78 5.00 2.36
N PRO A 67 -18.15 3.83 2.12
CA PRO A 67 -17.27 3.24 3.11
C PRO A 67 -16.00 4.05 3.36
N LEU A 68 -15.45 4.73 2.36
CA LEU A 68 -14.29 5.60 2.58
C LEU A 68 -14.62 6.85 3.42
N LYS A 69 -15.80 7.44 3.24
CA LYS A 69 -16.28 8.53 4.13
C LYS A 69 -16.39 8.05 5.58
N GLU A 70 -16.89 6.83 5.80
CA GLU A 70 -16.96 6.24 7.14
C GLU A 70 -15.57 5.97 7.73
N VAL A 71 -14.63 5.45 6.93
CA VAL A 71 -13.23 5.31 7.37
C VAL A 71 -12.65 6.66 7.78
N ARG A 72 -12.85 7.70 6.97
CA ARG A 72 -12.29 9.02 7.26
C ARG A 72 -12.79 9.61 8.57
N LYS A 73 -14.05 9.35 8.95
CA LYS A 73 -14.62 9.76 10.24
C LYS A 73 -13.98 9.05 11.45
N LYS A 74 -13.43 7.85 11.24
CA LYS A 74 -12.92 6.99 12.31
C LYS A 74 -11.43 7.18 12.59
N VAL A 75 -10.65 7.62 11.61
CA VAL A 75 -9.20 7.73 11.71
C VAL A 75 -8.72 9.07 11.17
N ASN A 76 -7.59 9.57 11.66
CA ASN A 76 -6.99 10.85 11.21
C ASN A 76 -5.61 10.70 10.56
N ILE A 77 -5.08 9.48 10.45
CA ILE A 77 -3.80 9.22 9.78
C ILE A 77 -3.95 9.27 8.25
N PRO A 78 -2.86 9.40 7.49
CA PRO A 78 -2.92 9.38 6.03
C PRO A 78 -3.56 8.10 5.47
N ILE A 79 -4.45 8.26 4.50
CA ILE A 79 -5.09 7.17 3.75
C ILE A 79 -4.66 7.28 2.28
N ILE A 80 -4.07 6.19 1.79
CA ILE A 80 -3.69 6.01 0.39
C ILE A 80 -4.64 5.01 -0.24
N ILE A 81 -5.21 5.36 -1.39
CA ILE A 81 -6.00 4.43 -2.18
C ILE A 81 -5.08 3.67 -3.13
N LEU A 82 -5.06 2.35 -2.98
CA LEU A 82 -4.41 1.45 -3.91
C LEU A 82 -5.45 0.97 -4.92
N THR A 83 -5.20 1.26 -6.20
CA THR A 83 -5.99 0.74 -7.32
C THR A 83 -5.15 0.82 -8.60
N TYR A 84 -5.69 0.43 -9.75
CA TYR A 84 -4.96 0.44 -11.02
C TYR A 84 -5.37 1.66 -11.84
N LEU A 85 -4.39 2.38 -12.40
CA LEU A 85 -4.64 3.57 -13.22
C LEU A 85 -5.49 3.22 -14.44
N GLU A 86 -5.24 2.06 -15.06
CA GLU A 86 -5.98 1.58 -16.23
C GLU A 86 -7.50 1.62 -16.03
N ASP A 87 -7.99 1.30 -14.83
CA ASP A 87 -9.43 1.27 -14.52
C ASP A 87 -10.08 2.65 -14.54
N TYR A 88 -9.28 3.71 -14.36
CA TYR A 88 -9.74 5.08 -14.17
C TYR A 88 -9.30 6.04 -15.28
N LEU A 89 -8.58 5.60 -16.32
CA LEU A 89 -8.08 6.47 -17.40
C LEU A 89 -9.16 7.43 -17.95
N SER A 90 -10.35 6.91 -18.27
CA SER A 90 -11.45 7.70 -18.84
C SER A 90 -12.17 8.63 -17.86
N ASN A 91 -11.91 8.49 -16.55
CA ASN A 91 -12.59 9.20 -15.46
C ASN A 91 -11.59 9.71 -14.41
N LEU A 92 -10.31 9.87 -14.75
CA LEU A 92 -9.27 10.09 -13.75
C LEU A 92 -9.49 11.41 -13.00
N ASP A 93 -9.91 12.46 -13.71
CA ASP A 93 -10.18 13.76 -13.09
C ASP A 93 -11.26 13.69 -12.02
N ASN A 94 -12.40 13.08 -12.32
CA ASN A 94 -13.51 13.02 -11.40
C ASN A 94 -13.27 11.99 -10.28
N PHE A 95 -12.52 10.91 -10.55
CA PHE A 95 -12.01 10.02 -9.51
C PHE A 95 -11.15 10.78 -8.49
N LEU A 96 -10.13 11.52 -8.96
CA LEU A 96 -9.24 12.28 -8.09
C LEU A 96 -9.96 13.40 -7.32
N THR A 97 -10.87 14.12 -7.99
CA THR A 97 -11.73 15.11 -7.32
C THR A 97 -12.55 14.45 -6.21
N THR A 98 -13.18 13.31 -6.49
CA THR A 98 -13.98 12.57 -5.51
C THR A 98 -13.13 12.18 -4.31
N LEU A 99 -11.93 11.63 -4.52
CA LEU A 99 -11.00 11.27 -3.45
C LEU A 99 -10.62 12.47 -2.57
N HIS A 100 -10.31 13.60 -3.18
CA HIS A 100 -10.01 14.83 -2.45
C HIS A 100 -11.20 15.29 -1.58
N GLU A 101 -12.41 15.30 -2.14
CA GLU A 101 -13.63 15.73 -1.44
C GLU A 101 -14.00 14.86 -0.24
N ILE A 102 -13.72 13.56 -0.31
CA ILE A 102 -13.95 12.64 0.83
C ILE A 102 -12.81 12.65 1.86
N GLY A 103 -11.74 13.42 1.63
CA GLY A 103 -10.61 13.55 2.54
C GLY A 103 -9.58 12.41 2.44
N ILE A 104 -9.46 11.77 1.28
CA ILE A 104 -8.37 10.83 1.01
C ILE A 104 -7.09 11.61 0.69
N ASP A 105 -5.99 11.17 1.30
CA ASP A 105 -4.72 11.89 1.23
C ASP A 105 -3.94 11.58 -0.06
N GLY A 106 -3.97 10.34 -0.53
CA GLY A 106 -3.15 9.91 -1.66
C GLY A 106 -3.70 8.75 -2.47
N VAL A 107 -3.04 8.51 -3.60
CA VAL A 107 -3.24 7.35 -4.46
C VAL A 107 -1.91 6.65 -4.72
N LEU A 108 -1.97 5.34 -4.91
CA LEU A 108 -0.90 4.50 -5.41
C LEU A 108 -1.45 3.67 -6.56
N PHE A 109 -0.89 3.88 -7.75
CA PHE A 109 -1.20 3.13 -8.96
C PHE A 109 -0.03 2.18 -9.29
N PRO A 110 -0.12 0.86 -9.02
CA PRO A 110 0.99 -0.07 -9.23
C PRO A 110 1.45 -0.18 -10.69
N ASP A 111 0.53 0.05 -11.63
CA ASP A 111 0.73 0.01 -13.08
C ASP A 111 1.34 1.28 -13.66
N LEU A 112 1.40 2.39 -12.92
CA LEU A 112 1.84 3.68 -13.45
C LEU A 112 3.25 3.66 -14.05
N LEU A 113 4.24 3.12 -13.32
CA LEU A 113 5.63 3.05 -13.79
C LEU A 113 5.94 1.79 -14.61
N ILE A 114 4.94 0.97 -14.90
CA ILE A 114 5.08 -0.29 -15.63
C ILE A 114 4.41 -0.17 -16.99
N ASP A 115 3.11 0.14 -17.00
CA ASP A 115 2.28 0.18 -18.20
C ASP A 115 2.18 1.60 -18.80
N PHE A 116 2.42 2.65 -18.00
CA PHE A 116 2.28 4.06 -18.39
C PHE A 116 3.58 4.86 -18.21
N ILE A 117 4.73 4.20 -18.39
CA ILE A 117 6.06 4.74 -18.13
C ILE A 117 6.42 5.99 -18.94
N ASP A 118 5.85 6.20 -20.13
CA ASP A 118 6.16 7.37 -20.96
C ASP A 118 5.36 8.61 -20.55
N GLU A 119 4.26 8.42 -19.83
CA GLU A 119 3.29 9.46 -19.46
C GLU A 119 3.25 9.72 -17.95
N TYR A 120 4.08 9.01 -17.16
CA TYR A 120 3.96 9.01 -15.70
C TYR A 120 4.07 10.40 -15.06
N GLU A 121 4.91 11.29 -15.61
CA GLU A 121 5.07 12.66 -15.08
C GLU A 121 3.80 13.50 -15.25
N GLU A 122 3.07 13.30 -16.36
CA GLU A 122 1.79 13.95 -16.60
C GLU A 122 0.74 13.47 -15.59
N TYR A 123 0.63 12.15 -15.40
CA TYR A 123 -0.29 11.59 -14.42
C TYR A 123 0.05 12.04 -12.99
N VAL A 124 1.33 12.08 -12.62
CA VAL A 124 1.76 12.59 -11.31
C VAL A 124 1.39 14.06 -11.14
N SER A 125 1.64 14.89 -12.16
CA SER A 125 1.26 16.31 -12.15
C SER A 125 -0.25 16.47 -11.97
N LYS A 126 -1.04 15.67 -12.69
CA LYS A 126 -2.51 15.65 -12.62
C LYS A 126 -3.03 15.25 -11.24
N ILE A 127 -2.46 14.19 -10.64
CA ILE A 127 -2.79 13.76 -9.27
C ILE A 127 -2.54 14.89 -8.27
N LYS A 128 -1.35 15.50 -8.30
CA LYS A 128 -0.98 16.59 -7.40
C LYS A 128 -1.81 17.85 -7.63
N GLY A 129 -2.15 18.15 -8.88
CA GLY A 129 -3.01 19.29 -9.25
C GLY A 129 -4.43 19.20 -8.69
N LYS A 130 -4.89 18.00 -8.30
CA LYS A 130 -6.18 17.78 -7.62
C LYS A 130 -6.07 17.79 -6.09
N GLY A 131 -4.90 18.12 -5.54
CA GLY A 131 -4.67 18.11 -4.09
C GLY A 131 -4.52 16.72 -3.49
N VAL A 132 -4.28 15.68 -4.31
CA VAL A 132 -4.06 14.30 -3.89
C VAL A 132 -2.56 13.98 -3.98
N LYS A 133 -2.02 13.22 -3.03
CA LYS A 133 -0.61 12.77 -3.05
C LYS A 133 -0.40 11.61 -4.02
N ALA A 134 0.67 11.67 -4.81
CA ALA A 134 1.06 10.59 -5.71
C ALA A 134 2.15 9.73 -5.06
N VAL A 135 1.77 8.57 -4.51
CA VAL A 135 2.72 7.58 -3.99
C VAL A 135 3.08 6.62 -5.11
N LEU A 136 4.37 6.58 -5.47
CA LEU A 136 4.85 5.81 -6.61
C LEU A 136 5.29 4.41 -6.22
N PHE A 137 4.82 3.43 -6.98
CA PHE A 137 5.22 2.03 -6.87
C PHE A 137 6.43 1.74 -7.75
N THR A 138 7.45 1.12 -7.17
CA THR A 138 8.65 0.65 -7.85
C THR A 138 8.98 -0.78 -7.46
N GLY A 139 9.87 -1.42 -8.20
CA GLY A 139 10.35 -2.77 -7.88
C GLY A 139 11.67 -3.11 -8.57
N PRO A 140 12.22 -4.30 -8.31
CA PRO A 140 13.52 -4.73 -8.82
C PRO A 140 13.67 -4.68 -10.34
N SER A 141 12.57 -4.85 -11.08
CA SER A 141 12.54 -4.84 -12.54
C SER A 141 12.71 -3.45 -13.15
N LEU A 142 12.48 -2.38 -12.38
CA LEU A 142 12.64 -1.02 -12.88
C LEU A 142 14.12 -0.62 -12.92
N PRO A 143 14.55 0.13 -13.94
CA PRO A 143 15.93 0.60 -14.05
C PRO A 143 16.24 1.65 -12.98
N ASP A 144 17.49 1.66 -12.52
CA ASP A 144 17.95 2.53 -11.42
C ASP A 144 17.68 4.02 -11.68
N ASN A 145 17.83 4.48 -12.93
CA ASN A 145 17.57 5.86 -13.31
C ASN A 145 16.10 6.27 -13.10
N LEU A 146 15.15 5.35 -13.35
CA LEU A 146 13.72 5.58 -13.11
C LEU A 146 13.43 5.61 -11.62
N ILE A 147 14.05 4.71 -10.83
CA ILE A 147 13.91 4.71 -9.36
C ILE A 147 14.40 6.05 -8.77
N ILE A 148 15.54 6.58 -9.24
CA ILE A 148 16.05 7.89 -8.80
C ILE A 148 15.02 8.99 -9.12
N LYS A 149 14.50 9.04 -10.35
CA LYS A 149 13.51 10.04 -10.77
C LYS A 149 12.23 9.94 -9.95
N ALA A 150 11.65 8.74 -9.86
CA ALA A 150 10.46 8.45 -9.09
C ALA A 150 10.64 8.84 -7.61
N SER A 151 11.81 8.58 -7.02
CA SER A 151 12.09 8.95 -5.62
C SER A 151 11.93 10.45 -5.35
N ARG A 152 12.33 11.30 -6.30
CA ARG A 152 12.27 12.76 -6.13
C ARG A 152 10.87 13.33 -6.22
N ILE A 153 9.97 12.64 -6.95
CA ILE A 153 8.61 13.15 -7.22
C ILE A 153 7.54 12.41 -6.43
N SER A 154 7.82 11.22 -5.88
CA SER A 154 6.88 10.47 -5.05
C SER A 154 6.57 11.25 -3.78
N ASP A 155 5.29 11.40 -3.46
CA ASP A 155 4.84 12.02 -2.23
C ASP A 155 4.87 11.01 -1.08
N ILE A 156 5.04 11.50 0.16
CA ILE A 156 5.06 10.74 1.42
C ILE A 156 6.25 9.77 1.55
N PHE A 157 6.38 8.82 0.62
CA PHE A 157 7.45 7.84 0.50
C PHE A 157 7.49 7.29 -0.93
N LEU A 158 8.59 6.62 -1.29
CA LEU A 158 8.65 5.75 -2.47
C LEU A 158 8.35 4.30 -2.03
N TYR A 159 7.38 3.66 -2.68
CA TYR A 159 7.05 2.26 -2.41
C TYR A 159 7.98 1.37 -3.23
N TYR A 160 8.65 0.41 -2.59
CA TYR A 160 9.48 -0.59 -3.26
C TYR A 160 8.99 -2.00 -2.95
N GLY A 161 8.36 -2.63 -3.94
CA GLY A 161 7.89 -4.01 -3.86
C GLY A 161 9.00 -5.00 -4.16
N VAL A 162 9.41 -5.84 -3.19
CA VAL A 162 10.56 -6.75 -3.36
C VAL A 162 10.26 -7.99 -4.22
N ARG A 163 8.99 -8.24 -4.55
CA ARG A 163 8.54 -9.36 -5.37
C ARG A 163 7.60 -8.90 -6.48
N PRO A 164 7.55 -9.62 -7.63
CA PRO A 164 6.70 -9.26 -8.78
C PRO A 164 5.19 -9.42 -8.51
N THR A 165 4.82 -10.14 -7.45
CA THR A 165 3.42 -10.36 -7.06
C THR A 165 3.35 -10.53 -5.55
N THR A 166 2.32 -9.98 -4.89
CA THR A 166 2.11 -10.16 -3.45
C THR A 166 1.88 -11.64 -3.11
N GLY A 167 2.33 -12.11 -1.95
CA GLY A 167 2.02 -13.46 -1.45
C GLY A 167 2.59 -14.66 -2.23
N ILE A 168 3.42 -14.46 -3.28
CA ILE A 168 4.13 -15.55 -3.98
C ILE A 168 5.59 -15.61 -3.52
N ILE A 169 6.05 -16.78 -3.09
CA ILE A 169 7.41 -17.01 -2.59
C ILE A 169 8.36 -17.25 -3.78
N ILE A 170 9.33 -16.36 -3.94
CA ILE A 170 10.44 -16.45 -4.90
C ILE A 170 11.74 -16.23 -4.13
N PRO A 171 12.76 -17.08 -4.18
CA PRO A 171 14.00 -16.83 -3.44
C PRO A 171 14.61 -15.46 -3.85
N VAL A 172 14.55 -14.48 -2.95
CA VAL A 172 15.11 -13.13 -3.11
C VAL A 172 15.83 -12.75 -1.83
N SER A 173 17.00 -12.12 -1.96
CA SER A 173 17.70 -11.50 -0.83
C SER A 173 17.16 -10.09 -0.63
N VAL A 174 16.23 -9.95 0.31
CA VAL A 174 15.55 -8.68 0.64
C VAL A 174 16.57 -7.59 0.99
N ASP A 175 17.57 -7.94 1.80
CA ASP A 175 18.68 -7.08 2.19
C ASP A 175 19.51 -6.59 1.01
N SER A 176 19.86 -7.47 0.05
CA SER A 176 20.61 -7.07 -1.15
C SER A 176 19.79 -6.13 -2.05
N LEU A 177 18.50 -6.42 -2.24
CA LEU A 177 17.62 -5.59 -3.06
C LEU A 177 17.47 -4.18 -2.48
N ILE A 178 17.34 -4.07 -1.16
CA ILE A 178 17.20 -2.78 -0.48
C ILE A 178 18.53 -2.04 -0.47
N THR A 179 19.64 -2.72 -0.16
CA THR A 179 20.98 -2.12 -0.19
C THR A 179 21.30 -1.51 -1.56
N ARG A 180 20.90 -2.19 -2.66
CA ARG A 180 21.03 -1.66 -4.02
C ARG A 180 20.33 -0.31 -4.18
N VAL A 181 19.07 -0.21 -3.77
CA VAL A 181 18.24 0.97 -4.05
C VAL A 181 18.33 2.06 -2.98
N ARG A 182 18.80 1.74 -1.77
CA ARG A 182 18.82 2.69 -0.65
C ARG A 182 19.59 3.97 -0.98
N ASN A 183 20.72 3.85 -1.66
CA ASN A 183 21.54 4.99 -2.08
C ASN A 183 20.99 5.75 -3.30
N LEU A 184 20.03 5.16 -4.01
CA LEU A 184 19.37 5.78 -5.17
C LEU A 184 18.18 6.66 -4.73
N VAL A 185 17.49 6.25 -3.66
CA VAL A 185 16.21 6.82 -3.23
C VAL A 185 16.42 8.05 -2.37
N GLN A 186 16.08 9.22 -2.92
CA GLN A 186 16.10 10.54 -2.26
C GLN A 186 14.78 10.84 -1.55
N ASN A 187 14.19 9.83 -0.90
CA ASN A 187 12.90 9.87 -0.22
C ASN A 187 12.90 8.85 0.93
N LYS A 188 11.82 8.82 1.71
CA LYS A 188 11.54 7.67 2.55
C LYS A 188 11.31 6.44 1.68
N LEU A 189 11.90 5.31 2.05
CA LEU A 189 11.74 4.03 1.36
C LEU A 189 10.84 3.12 2.19
N VAL A 190 9.63 2.85 1.69
CA VAL A 190 8.74 1.86 2.30
C VAL A 190 8.82 0.58 1.48
N VAL A 191 9.14 -0.53 2.16
CA VAL A 191 9.31 -1.83 1.52
C VAL A 191 8.07 -2.68 1.73
N GLY A 192 7.53 -3.24 0.65
CA GLY A 192 6.35 -4.09 0.68
C GLY A 192 6.40 -5.21 -0.35
N PHE A 193 5.23 -5.78 -0.67
CA PHE A 193 5.05 -6.86 -1.64
C PHE A 193 5.99 -8.05 -1.38
N GLY A 194 5.66 -8.85 -0.36
CA GLY A 194 6.32 -10.14 -0.12
C GLY A 194 7.34 -10.19 1.01
N LEU A 195 7.12 -9.42 2.09
CA LEU A 195 7.76 -9.72 3.37
C LEU A 195 7.04 -10.93 3.97
N ASN A 196 7.64 -12.11 3.86
CA ASN A 196 6.97 -13.38 4.15
C ASN A 196 6.93 -13.70 5.64
N ASP A 197 7.91 -13.19 6.39
CA ASP A 197 8.06 -13.45 7.81
C ASP A 197 8.70 -12.24 8.50
N PHE A 198 8.84 -12.33 9.82
CA PHE A 198 9.50 -11.29 10.60
C PHE A 198 11.01 -11.17 10.30
N ASN A 199 11.64 -12.20 9.72
CA ASN A 199 13.05 -12.14 9.35
C ASN A 199 13.27 -11.29 8.10
N ASP A 200 12.44 -11.45 7.06
CA ASP A 200 12.42 -10.58 5.87
C ASP A 200 12.15 -9.13 6.26
N LEU A 201 11.20 -8.89 7.18
CA LEU A 201 10.91 -7.57 7.71
C LEU A 201 12.12 -6.96 8.42
N ARG A 202 12.78 -7.71 9.32
CA ARG A 202 13.98 -7.26 10.03
C ARG A 202 15.15 -7.00 9.10
N LYS A 203 15.34 -7.83 8.08
CA LYS A 203 16.33 -7.62 7.02
C LYS A 203 16.06 -6.32 6.27
N ALA A 204 14.80 -6.03 5.95
CA ALA A 204 14.44 -4.80 5.27
C ALA A 204 14.77 -3.55 6.08
N LEU A 205 14.40 -3.55 7.37
CA LEU A 205 14.70 -2.45 8.29
C LEU A 205 16.22 -2.28 8.48
N SER A 206 16.94 -3.39 8.69
CA SER A 206 18.41 -3.38 8.86
C SER A 206 19.15 -2.87 7.62
N ALA A 207 18.61 -3.12 6.42
CA ALA A 207 19.17 -2.65 5.15
C ALA A 207 18.82 -1.18 4.83
N GLY A 208 18.06 -0.48 5.69
CA GLY A 208 17.80 0.95 5.59
C GLY A 208 16.42 1.33 5.08
N ALA A 209 15.43 0.43 5.12
CA ALA A 209 14.04 0.81 4.89
C ALA A 209 13.53 1.78 5.97
N ASP A 210 12.80 2.82 5.58
CA ASP A 210 12.17 3.78 6.49
C ASP A 210 10.81 3.31 7.01
N GLY A 211 10.28 2.25 6.42
CA GLY A 211 9.06 1.58 6.85
C GLY A 211 8.78 0.32 6.06
N VAL A 212 7.70 -0.35 6.44
CA VAL A 212 7.20 -1.55 5.75
C VAL A 212 5.71 -1.46 5.46
N ALA A 213 5.29 -2.07 4.36
CA ALA A 213 3.90 -2.20 3.96
C ALA A 213 3.45 -3.66 4.01
N ILE A 214 2.42 -3.94 4.81
CA ILE A 214 1.93 -5.30 5.10
C ILE A 214 0.42 -5.37 4.82
N GLY A 215 -0.02 -6.37 4.06
CA GLY A 215 -1.42 -6.56 3.71
C GLY A 215 -1.85 -8.03 3.71
N THR A 216 -1.20 -8.84 2.87
CA THR A 216 -1.49 -10.27 2.73
C THR A 216 -1.54 -11.00 4.08
N ALA A 217 -0.59 -10.75 4.97
CA ALA A 217 -0.55 -11.37 6.29
C ALA A 217 -1.78 -11.03 7.14
N PHE A 218 -2.30 -9.80 7.07
CA PHE A 218 -3.52 -9.43 7.79
C PHE A 218 -4.75 -10.11 7.22
N ILE A 219 -4.88 -10.19 5.89
CA ILE A 219 -6.01 -10.85 5.24
C ILE A 219 -6.02 -12.35 5.57
N GLU A 220 -4.87 -13.02 5.50
CA GLU A 220 -4.75 -14.44 5.86
C GLU A 220 -5.05 -14.68 7.34
N GLU A 221 -4.59 -13.79 8.22
CA GLU A 221 -4.82 -13.91 9.66
C GLU A 221 -6.30 -13.70 10.00
N ILE A 222 -6.97 -12.75 9.35
CA ILE A 222 -8.42 -12.56 9.47
C ILE A 222 -9.16 -13.81 9.00
N GLU A 223 -8.77 -14.39 7.87
CA GLU A 223 -9.42 -15.59 7.33
C GLU A 223 -9.25 -16.80 8.26
N LYS A 224 -8.06 -17.00 8.83
CA LYS A 224 -7.74 -18.19 9.64
C LYS A 224 -8.20 -18.06 11.09
N ASN A 225 -7.97 -16.90 11.70
CA ASN A 225 -8.00 -16.71 13.14
C ASN A 225 -8.85 -15.49 13.58
N GLY A 226 -9.40 -14.72 12.63
CA GLY A 226 -10.29 -13.59 12.88
C GLY A 226 -9.59 -12.26 13.17
N ILE A 227 -10.41 -11.21 13.28
CA ILE A 227 -9.97 -9.80 13.38
C ILE A 227 -9.06 -9.56 14.59
N GLN A 228 -9.36 -10.16 15.75
CA GLN A 228 -8.55 -9.98 16.96
C GLN A 228 -7.13 -10.50 16.80
N SER A 229 -6.96 -11.63 16.10
CA SER A 229 -5.63 -12.19 15.83
C SER A 229 -4.84 -11.29 14.85
N ALA A 230 -5.51 -10.77 13.82
CA ALA A 230 -4.88 -9.83 12.89
C ALA A 230 -4.47 -8.51 13.57
N LEU A 231 -5.25 -8.01 14.54
CA LEU A 231 -4.88 -6.86 15.35
C LEU A 231 -3.68 -7.16 16.27
N HIS A 232 -3.60 -8.36 16.84
CA HIS A 232 -2.40 -8.78 17.57
C HIS A 232 -1.16 -8.79 16.66
N LEU A 233 -1.32 -9.20 15.39
CA LEU A 233 -0.25 -9.15 14.39
C LEU A 233 0.19 -7.70 14.10
N VAL A 234 -0.73 -6.74 13.98
CA VAL A 234 -0.39 -5.30 13.84
C VAL A 234 0.50 -4.85 15.00
N LYS A 235 0.08 -5.14 16.24
CA LYS A 235 0.84 -4.78 17.45
C LYS A 235 2.23 -5.42 17.47
N THR A 236 2.33 -6.68 17.05
CA THR A 236 3.60 -7.41 16.97
C THR A 236 4.54 -6.75 15.97
N ILE A 237 4.06 -6.46 14.76
CA ILE A 237 4.82 -5.79 13.71
C ILE A 237 5.27 -4.40 14.18
N ARG A 238 4.38 -3.62 14.80
CA ARG A 238 4.72 -2.32 15.38
C ARG A 238 5.88 -2.42 16.37
N GLY A 239 5.82 -3.38 17.29
CA GLY A 239 6.89 -3.64 18.25
C GLY A 239 8.23 -3.92 17.58
N ILE A 240 8.24 -4.71 16.50
CA ILE A 240 9.46 -4.98 15.73
C ILE A 240 10.02 -3.69 15.11
N LEU A 241 9.18 -2.86 14.50
CA LEU A 241 9.63 -1.61 13.87
C LEU A 241 10.21 -0.62 14.88
N ASP A 242 9.70 -0.62 16.12
CA ASP A 242 10.16 0.26 17.19
C ASP A 242 11.57 -0.10 17.67
N GLU A 243 12.04 -1.34 17.45
CA GLU A 243 13.42 -1.75 17.71
C GLU A 243 14.45 -1.08 16.77
N TYR A 244 14.00 -0.51 15.64
CA TYR A 244 14.85 0.11 14.60
C TYR A 244 14.68 1.63 14.48
N SER A 245 13.99 2.23 15.45
CA SER A 245 13.57 3.64 15.45
C SER A 245 14.54 4.57 16.17
#